data_AF-A0A392PE27-F1
#
_entry.id   AF-A0A392PE27-F1
#
_cell.length_a   1.000
_cell.length_b   1.000
_cell.length_c   1.000
_cell.angle_alpha   90.00
_cell.angle_beta   90.00
_cell.angle_gamma   90.00
#
_symmetry.space_group_name_H-M   'P 1'
#
loop_
_entity.id
_entity.type
_entity.pdbx_description
1 polymer ?
#
loop_
_entity_poly.entity_id
_entity_poly.type
_entity_poly.pdbx_seq_one_letter_code
_entity_poly.pdbx_strand_id
1 'polypeptide(L)'
;FLFKEAKDLGVDEIEESKIKQCMQVKLKMLQTWLPLLCRASNGTDAPALSINERAGLERVLEDIIEELEQEKQEQVLSLWLHHFTHCSSSDWPNLHSCYARWCCKSRKQLLLLNEN
;
A
#
# COMPACT_ATOMS: atom_id res chain seq x y z
N PHE A 1 3.52 30.23 29.49
CA PHE A 1 4.29 29.29 28.65
C PHE A 1 3.69 27.89 28.65
N LEU A 2 3.41 27.29 29.82
CA LEU A 2 2.81 25.96 29.93
C LEU A 2 1.44 25.76 29.25
N PHE A 3 0.58 26.80 29.21
CA PHE A 3 -0.71 26.72 28.49
C PHE A 3 -0.58 26.64 26.98
N LYS A 4 0.53 27.13 26.41
CA LYS A 4 0.80 27.03 24.99
C LYS A 4 1.29 25.62 24.67
N GLU A 5 2.23 25.09 25.46
CA GLU A 5 2.69 23.69 25.34
C GLU A 5 1.56 22.67 25.53
N ALA A 6 0.67 22.85 26.52
CA ALA A 6 -0.46 21.94 26.72
C ALA A 6 -1.50 22.00 25.59
N LYS A 7 -1.66 23.18 24.96
CA LYS A 7 -2.52 23.36 23.78
C LYS A 7 -1.88 22.74 22.54
N ASP A 8 -0.58 22.92 22.36
CA ASP A 8 0.18 22.38 21.23
C ASP A 8 0.28 20.84 21.34
N LEU A 9 0.55 20.28 22.53
CA LEU A 9 0.50 18.82 22.79
C LEU A 9 -0.87 18.21 22.45
N GLY A 10 -1.96 18.87 22.87
CA GLY A 10 -3.31 18.38 22.63
C GLY A 10 -3.71 18.44 21.15
N VAL A 11 -3.11 19.33 20.36
CA VAL A 11 -3.32 19.41 18.91
C VAL A 11 -2.52 18.32 18.19
N ASP A 12 -1.26 18.14 18.58
CA ASP A 12 -0.37 17.12 18.00
C ASP A 12 -0.90 15.69 18.25
N GLU A 13 -1.39 15.39 19.46
CA GLU A 13 -1.99 14.07 19.77
C GLU A 13 -3.28 13.79 18.98
N ILE A 14 -4.11 14.81 18.77
CA ILE A 14 -5.34 14.69 17.97
C ILE A 14 -4.98 14.49 16.49
N GLU A 15 -3.94 15.16 16.00
CA GLU A 15 -3.46 15.05 14.62
C GLU A 15 -2.81 13.69 14.35
N GLU A 16 -1.96 13.20 15.26
CA GLU A 16 -1.34 11.89 15.17
C GLU A 16 -2.38 10.76 15.21
N SER A 17 -3.39 10.87 16.08
CA SER A 17 -4.52 9.94 16.16
C SER A 17 -5.29 9.87 14.84
N LYS A 18 -5.58 11.02 14.23
CA LYS A 18 -6.27 11.10 12.92
C LYS A 18 -5.41 10.50 11.80
N ILE A 19 -4.10 10.73 11.81
CA ILE A 19 -3.18 10.14 10.83
C ILE A 19 -3.17 8.62 10.96
N LYS A 20 -3.04 8.07 12.18
CA LYS A 20 -3.10 6.62 12.43
C LYS A 20 -4.42 6.02 11.94
N GLN A 21 -5.54 6.69 12.21
CA GLN A 21 -6.85 6.26 11.72
C GLN A 21 -6.93 6.28 10.18
N CYS A 22 -6.42 7.33 9.54
CA CYS A 22 -6.35 7.42 8.08
C CYS A 22 -5.53 6.28 7.47
N MET A 23 -4.37 5.97 8.05
CA MET A 23 -3.51 4.86 7.59
C MET A 23 -4.19 3.50 7.76
N GLN A 24 -4.93 3.28 8.84
CA GLN A 24 -5.74 2.06 9.00
C GLN A 24 -6.84 1.93 7.95
N VAL A 25 -7.50 3.03 7.57
CA VAL A 25 -8.50 3.03 6.50
C VAL A 25 -7.84 2.70 5.16
N LYS A 26 -6.73 3.36 4.83
CA LYS A 26 -5.92 3.10 3.63
C LYS A 26 -5.51 1.62 3.53
N LEU A 27 -5.02 1.04 4.63
CA LEU A 27 -4.65 -0.38 4.69
C LEU A 27 -5.85 -1.30 4.40
N LYS A 28 -7.00 -1.05 5.04
CA LYS A 28 -8.22 -1.84 4.81
C LYS A 28 -8.72 -1.73 3.37
N MET A 29 -8.63 -0.53 2.78
CA MET A 29 -8.96 -0.32 1.37
C MET A 29 -8.06 -1.16 0.47
N LEU A 30 -6.74 -1.12 0.66
CA LEU A 30 -5.78 -1.92 -0.11
C LEU A 30 -6.09 -3.43 0.00
N GLN A 31 -6.29 -3.94 1.22
CA GLN A 31 -6.60 -5.36 1.45
C GLN A 31 -7.90 -5.80 0.80
N THR A 32 -8.90 -4.91 0.74
CA THR A 32 -10.20 -5.21 0.13
C THR A 32 -10.15 -5.09 -1.39
N TRP A 33 -9.47 -4.07 -1.90
CA TRP A 33 -9.51 -3.72 -3.32
C TRP A 33 -8.56 -4.57 -4.15
N LEU A 34 -7.34 -4.85 -3.68
CA LEU A 34 -6.36 -5.59 -4.48
C LEU A 34 -6.88 -6.93 -5.02
N PRO A 35 -7.54 -7.80 -4.23
CA PRO A 35 -8.13 -9.03 -4.74
C PRO A 35 -9.21 -8.80 -5.81
N LEU A 36 -9.98 -7.71 -5.69
CA LEU A 36 -11.01 -7.34 -6.65
C LEU A 36 -10.40 -6.83 -7.96
N LEU A 37 -9.40 -5.96 -7.86
CA LEU A 37 -8.70 -5.38 -9.00
C LEU A 37 -7.98 -6.47 -9.80
N CYS A 38 -7.27 -7.38 -9.13
CA CYS A 38 -6.62 -8.55 -9.75
C CYS A 38 -7.59 -9.50 -10.48
N ARG A 39 -8.87 -9.52 -10.10
CA ARG A 39 -9.89 -10.35 -10.77
C ARG A 39 -10.56 -9.62 -11.93
N ALA A 40 -10.69 -8.30 -11.83
CA ALA A 40 -11.33 -7.47 -12.85
C ALA A 40 -10.58 -7.44 -14.18
N SER A 41 -9.32 -7.90 -14.23
CA SER A 41 -8.55 -8.10 -15.46
C SER A 41 -9.12 -9.20 -16.38
N ASN A 42 -9.98 -10.10 -15.88
CA ASN A 42 -10.37 -11.33 -16.60
C ASN A 42 -11.79 -11.34 -17.19
N GLY A 43 -12.59 -10.29 -16.98
CA GLY A 43 -14.00 -10.28 -17.35
C GLY A 43 -14.26 -9.61 -18.70
N THR A 44 -15.08 -10.25 -19.55
CA THR A 44 -15.79 -9.60 -20.67
C THR A 44 -16.69 -8.44 -20.24
N ASP A 45 -16.91 -8.26 -18.93
CA ASP A 45 -17.47 -7.08 -18.27
C ASP A 45 -16.36 -6.23 -17.62
N ALA A 46 -15.35 -5.87 -18.41
CA ALA A 46 -14.20 -5.08 -17.96
C ALA A 46 -14.66 -3.76 -17.30
N PRO A 47 -14.02 -3.29 -16.21
CA PRO A 47 -14.35 -1.98 -15.67
C PRO A 47 -14.00 -0.90 -16.71
N ALA A 48 -14.88 0.09 -16.81
CA ALA A 48 -14.89 1.24 -17.74
C ALA A 48 -13.63 2.12 -17.76
N LEU A 49 -12.58 1.74 -17.03
CA LEU A 49 -11.36 2.51 -16.88
C LEU A 49 -10.45 2.30 -18.09
N SER A 50 -10.15 3.41 -18.75
CA SER A 50 -9.10 3.52 -19.76
C SER A 50 -7.74 3.10 -19.20
N ILE A 51 -6.80 2.81 -20.09
CA ILE A 51 -5.41 2.47 -19.75
C ILE A 51 -4.78 3.55 -18.85
N ASN A 52 -5.10 4.83 -19.10
CA ASN A 52 -4.57 5.94 -18.31
C ASN A 52 -5.15 5.97 -16.88
N GLU A 53 -6.44 5.67 -16.72
CA GLU A 53 -7.07 5.59 -15.40
C GLU A 53 -6.53 4.40 -14.60
N ARG A 54 -6.32 3.27 -15.26
CA ARG A 54 -5.65 2.10 -14.66
C ARG A 54 -4.26 2.43 -14.15
N ALA A 55 -3.44 3.07 -14.99
CA ALA A 55 -2.10 3.50 -14.60
C ALA A 55 -2.11 4.58 -13.51
N GLY A 56 -3.09 5.48 -13.53
CA GLY A 56 -3.30 6.47 -12.47
C GLY A 56 -3.62 5.80 -11.13
N LEU A 57 -4.49 4.80 -11.13
CA LEU A 57 -4.83 4.04 -9.92
C LEU A 57 -3.63 3.24 -9.41
N GLU A 58 -2.85 2.60 -10.28
CA GLU A 58 -1.61 1.91 -9.90
C GLU A 58 -0.66 2.84 -9.14
N ARG A 59 -0.42 4.05 -9.64
CA ARG A 59 0.43 5.03 -8.94
C ARG A 59 -0.10 5.39 -7.55
N VAL A 60 -1.40 5.65 -7.44
CA VAL A 60 -2.02 5.96 -6.14
C VAL A 60 -1.89 4.78 -5.17
N LEU A 61 -2.05 3.55 -5.65
CA LEU A 61 -1.85 2.35 -4.83
C LEU A 61 -0.39 2.23 -4.39
N GLU A 62 0.58 2.45 -5.29
CA GLU A 62 2.01 2.44 -4.95
C GLU A 62 2.33 3.50 -3.89
N ASP A 63 1.85 4.74 -4.05
CA ASP A 63 2.08 5.84 -3.11
C ASP A 63 1.53 5.50 -1.71
N ILE A 64 0.29 5.00 -1.65
CA ILE A 64 -0.32 4.58 -0.37
C ILE A 64 0.49 3.46 0.28
N ILE A 65 0.96 2.48 -0.51
CA ILE A 65 1.79 1.37 0.00
C ILE A 65 3.09 1.91 0.56
N GLU A 66 3.76 2.83 -0.14
CA GLU A 66 5.04 3.38 0.32
C GLU A 66 4.96 4.19 1.62
N GLU A 67 3.81 4.79 1.89
CA GLU A 67 3.54 5.49 3.16
C GLU A 67 3.33 4.53 4.35
N LEU A 68 3.02 3.26 4.11
CA LEU A 68 2.78 2.29 5.18
C LEU A 68 4.06 1.90 5.92
N GLU A 69 3.92 1.48 7.17
CA GLU A 69 4.98 0.79 7.90
C GLU A 69 5.38 -0.52 7.20
N GLN A 70 6.64 -0.92 7.36
CA GLN A 70 7.23 -2.04 6.61
C GLN A 70 6.45 -3.36 6.76
N GLU A 71 5.98 -3.69 7.97
CA GLU A 71 5.16 -4.89 8.21
C GLU A 71 3.85 -4.84 7.40
N LYS A 72 3.24 -3.65 7.27
CA LYS A 72 2.00 -3.46 6.51
C LYS A 72 2.25 -3.46 5.01
N GLN A 73 3.38 -2.92 4.56
CA GLN A 73 3.83 -3.06 3.17
C GLN A 73 3.94 -4.54 2.78
N GLU A 74 4.60 -5.35 3.61
CA GLU A 74 4.76 -6.79 3.37
C GLU A 74 3.41 -7.51 3.27
N GLN A 75 2.47 -7.21 4.18
CA GLN A 75 1.11 -7.78 4.18
C GLN A 75 0.38 -7.47 2.87
N VAL A 76 0.41 -6.21 2.43
CA VAL A 76 -0.28 -5.77 1.22
C VAL A 76 0.37 -6.33 -0.04
N LEU A 77 1.70 -6.27 -0.12
CA LEU A 77 2.45 -6.74 -1.30
C LEU A 77 2.39 -8.26 -1.47
N SER A 78 2.39 -9.02 -0.37
CA SER A 78 2.18 -10.47 -0.40
C SER A 78 0.78 -10.82 -0.88
N LEU A 79 -0.24 -10.08 -0.41
CA LEU A 79 -1.63 -10.24 -0.87
C LEU A 79 -1.76 -9.96 -2.37
N TRP A 80 -1.20 -8.84 -2.83
CA TRP A 80 -1.18 -8.50 -4.25
C TRP A 80 -0.51 -9.60 -5.08
N LEU A 81 0.70 -10.03 -4.69
CA LEU A 81 1.45 -11.05 -5.44
C LEU A 81 0.68 -12.36 -5.52
N HIS A 82 0.05 -12.80 -4.42
CA HIS A 82 -0.77 -14.00 -4.39
C HIS A 82 -1.91 -13.94 -5.42
N HIS A 83 -2.65 -12.82 -5.47
CA HIS A 83 -3.79 -12.67 -6.38
C HIS A 83 -3.35 -12.41 -7.83
N PHE A 84 -2.28 -11.64 -8.03
CA PHE A 84 -1.74 -11.32 -9.34
C PHE A 84 -1.20 -12.57 -10.05
N THR A 85 -0.54 -13.48 -9.32
CA THR A 85 0.06 -14.70 -9.88
C THR A 85 -0.90 -15.87 -10.02
N HIS A 86 -1.92 -15.98 -9.17
CA HIS A 86 -2.93 -17.06 -9.26
C HIS A 86 -3.81 -16.96 -10.50
N CYS A 87 -3.85 -15.79 -11.13
CA CYS A 87 -4.61 -15.58 -12.33
C CYS A 87 -3.67 -15.55 -13.55
N SER A 88 -3.73 -16.58 -14.40
CA SER A 88 -2.90 -16.71 -15.60
C SER A 88 -3.09 -15.60 -16.65
N SER A 89 -4.15 -14.79 -16.55
CA SER A 89 -4.44 -13.64 -17.41
C SER A 89 -4.42 -12.29 -16.69
N SER A 90 -4.03 -12.25 -15.40
CA SER A 90 -4.02 -11.00 -14.64
C SER A 90 -2.80 -10.17 -15.02
N ASP A 91 -3.04 -9.06 -15.72
CA ASP A 91 -2.05 -8.04 -16.04
C ASP A 91 -2.22 -6.76 -15.19
N TRP A 92 -3.21 -6.73 -14.30
CA TRP A 92 -3.59 -5.53 -13.57
C TRP A 92 -4.10 -5.82 -12.14
N PRO A 93 -3.78 -4.99 -11.13
CA PRO A 93 -2.85 -3.86 -11.17
C PRO A 93 -1.39 -4.31 -11.18
N ASN A 94 -0.54 -3.66 -11.97
CA ASN A 94 0.89 -3.96 -12.02
C ASN A 94 1.67 -3.16 -10.97
N LEU A 95 1.85 -3.74 -9.78
CA LEU A 95 2.64 -3.16 -8.68
C LEU A 95 4.06 -3.69 -8.61
N HIS A 96 4.58 -4.26 -9.71
CA HIS A 96 5.89 -4.91 -9.73
C HIS A 96 7.02 -3.95 -9.32
N SER A 97 6.96 -2.69 -9.74
CA SER A 97 7.96 -1.68 -9.40
C SER A 97 8.00 -1.42 -7.89
N CYS A 98 6.84 -1.21 -7.26
CA CYS A 98 6.72 -1.09 -5.80
C CYS A 98 7.23 -2.34 -5.06
N TYR A 99 6.81 -3.52 -5.51
CA TYR A 99 7.26 -4.80 -4.95
C TYR A 99 8.78 -4.97 -5.00
N ALA A 100 9.39 -4.66 -6.15
CA ALA A 100 10.84 -4.74 -6.34
C ALA A 100 11.59 -3.78 -5.40
N ARG A 101 11.09 -2.54 -5.24
CA ARG A 101 11.65 -1.56 -4.28
C ARG A 101 11.58 -2.07 -2.85
N TRP A 102 10.43 -2.58 -2.42
CA TRP A 102 10.27 -3.20 -1.08
C TRP A 102 11.22 -4.38 -0.90
N CYS A 103 11.27 -5.33 -1.84
CA CYS A 103 12.20 -6.47 -1.80
C CYS A 103 13.67 -6.04 -1.66
N CYS A 104 14.09 -4.99 -2.37
CA CYS A 104 15.44 -4.47 -2.27
C CYS A 104 15.72 -3.87 -0.88
N LYS A 105 14.77 -3.12 -0.32
CA LYS A 105 14.87 -2.55 1.03
C LYS A 105 14.93 -3.64 2.10
N SER A 106 14.00 -4.60 2.06
CA SER A 106 13.92 -5.72 3.01
C SER A 106 15.19 -6.58 2.98
N ARG A 107 15.73 -6.88 1.80
CA ARG A 107 16.97 -7.64 1.66
C ARG A 107 18.16 -6.92 2.29
N LYS A 108 18.28 -5.61 2.07
CA LYS A 108 19.36 -4.81 2.68
C LYS A 108 19.28 -4.83 4.21
N GLN A 109 18.09 -4.69 4.78
CA GLN A 109 17.91 -4.74 6.23
C GLN A 109 18.26 -6.11 6.81
N LEU A 110 17.85 -7.21 6.16
CA LEU A 110 18.22 -8.57 6.59
C LEU A 110 19.74 -8.79 6.55
N LEU A 111 20.43 -8.28 5.54
CA LEU A 111 21.88 -8.37 5.45
C LEU A 111 22.57 -7.58 6.57
N LEU A 112 22.09 -6.37 6.89
CA LEU A 112 22.61 -5.56 8.00
C LEU A 112 22.34 -6.19 9.38
N LEU A 113 21.26 -6.94 9.52
CA LEU A 113 20.96 -7.71 10.74
C LEU A 113 21.92 -8.90 10.93
N ASN A 114 22.47 -9.45 9.84
CA ASN A 114 23.41 -10.57 9.88
C ASN A 114 24.88 -10.14 10.09
N GLU A 115 25.16 -8.84 10.14
CA GLU A 115 26.50 -8.27 10.38
C GLU A 115 26.71 -7.82 11.86
N ASN A 116 25.73 -8.03 12.73
CA ASN A 116 25.81 -7.82 14.19
C ASN A 116 25.76 -9.14 14.96
#